data_AF-A0A9X8VLP5-F1
#
_entry.id   AF-A0A9X8VLP5-F1
#
_cell.length_a   1.000
_cell.length_b   1.000
_cell.length_c   1.000
_cell.angle_alpha   90.00
_cell.angle_beta   90.00
_cell.angle_gamma   90.00
#
_symmetry.space_group_name_H-M   'P 1'
#
loop_
_entity.id
_entity.type
_entity.pdbx_description
1 polymer ?
#
loop_
_entity_poly.entity_id
_entity_poly.type
_entity_poly.pdbx_seq_one_letter_code
_entity_poly.pdbx_strand_id
1 'polypeptide(L)'
;ISVCPDPDVPQARVDLAELVKTRQKDGQRLPALFCFPQILQHRLRSINAAFKRARESFGYQGGYFLVYPIKVNQHRRVIESLVNSGEPLGLEAGSKAELMAVLAHAGMTRSVIVCNGYKDREYIRLALIGEKLGHKVYLVIEKMSEINLVLEEAERLNVIPRLGVRARLASQGSGKWQSSGGEKSKFGLAAVQVLKLV
;
A
#
# COMPACT_ATOMS: atom_id res chain seq x y z
N ILE A 1 8.07 3.13 32.23
CA ILE A 1 8.01 2.37 30.96
C ILE A 1 8.49 3.31 29.87
N SER A 2 9.48 2.90 29.08
CA SER A 2 10.09 3.79 28.08
C SER A 2 9.84 3.31 26.65
N VAL A 3 9.89 4.25 25.71
CA VAL A 3 9.84 3.99 24.27
C VAL A 3 11.17 4.43 23.64
N CYS A 4 11.67 3.63 22.72
CA CYS A 4 12.76 3.98 21.81
C CYS A 4 12.18 4.01 20.39
N PRO A 5 11.80 5.20 19.87
CA PRO A 5 11.14 5.30 18.57
C PRO A 5 11.99 4.83 17.39
N ASP A 6 13.30 4.94 17.50
CA ASP A 6 14.26 4.43 16.52
C ASP A 6 15.35 3.62 17.23
N PRO A 7 15.35 2.28 17.12
CA PRO A 7 16.33 1.42 17.78
C PRO A 7 17.73 1.52 17.16
N ASP A 8 17.91 2.17 16.00
CA ASP A 8 19.24 2.48 15.45
C ASP A 8 20.00 3.48 16.34
N VAL A 9 19.27 4.22 17.18
CA VAL A 9 19.80 5.17 18.17
C VAL A 9 19.33 4.71 19.56
N PRO A 10 19.89 3.63 20.13
CA PRO A 10 19.36 2.96 21.32
C PRO A 10 19.30 3.84 22.58
N GLN A 11 20.09 4.91 22.61
CA GLN A 11 20.12 5.95 23.64
C GLN A 11 18.95 6.95 23.55
N ALA A 12 18.30 7.08 22.39
CA ALA A 12 17.16 7.97 22.18
C ALA A 12 15.88 7.34 22.76
N ARG A 13 15.77 7.35 24.09
CA ARG A 13 14.64 6.81 24.85
C ARG A 13 13.87 7.91 25.55
N VAL A 14 12.56 7.72 25.65
CA VAL A 14 11.65 8.62 26.36
C VAL A 14 10.86 7.80 27.38
N ASP A 15 10.82 8.23 28.64
CA ASP A 15 9.91 7.62 29.62
C ASP A 15 8.48 8.09 29.35
N LEU A 16 7.58 7.14 29.09
CA LEU A 16 6.20 7.41 28.72
C LEU A 16 5.39 7.97 29.90
N ALA A 17 5.69 7.58 31.13
CA ALA A 17 4.99 8.09 32.30
C ALA A 17 5.37 9.56 32.54
N GLU A 18 6.65 9.91 32.36
CA GLU A 18 7.11 11.30 32.41
C GLU A 18 6.52 12.13 31.26
N LEU A 19 6.49 11.60 30.04
CA LEU A 19 5.86 12.26 28.89
C LEU A 19 4.38 12.56 29.14
N VAL A 20 3.61 11.58 29.65
CA VAL A 20 2.19 11.76 29.97
C VAL A 20 2.01 12.82 31.05
N LYS A 21 2.77 12.76 32.15
CA LYS A 21 2.71 13.75 33.24
C LYS A 21 3.04 15.15 32.75
N THR A 22 4.08 15.29 31.92
CA THR A 22 4.49 16.57 31.35
C THR A 22 3.38 17.14 30.48
N ARG A 23 2.80 16.33 29.58
CA ARG A 23 1.71 16.79 28.70
C ARG A 23 0.44 17.13 29.47
N GLN A 24 0.11 16.39 30.53
CA GLN A 24 -1.02 16.74 31.40
C GLN A 24 -0.81 18.09 32.09
N LYS A 25 0.40 18.40 32.55
CA LYS A 25 0.75 19.73 33.09
C LYS A 25 0.61 20.83 32.04
N ASP A 26 0.93 20.52 30.78
CA ASP A 26 0.73 21.42 29.63
C ASP A 26 -0.74 21.51 29.16
N GLY A 27 -1.69 20.92 29.91
CA GLY A 27 -3.12 20.99 29.62
C GLY A 27 -3.66 19.93 28.67
N GLN A 28 -2.85 18.92 28.29
CA GLN A 28 -3.31 17.80 27.48
C GLN A 28 -4.38 17.00 28.21
N ARG A 29 -5.57 16.88 27.59
CA ARG A 29 -6.66 16.05 28.11
C ARG A 29 -6.43 14.57 27.79
N LEU A 30 -6.82 13.71 28.73
CA LEU A 30 -6.90 12.25 28.54
C LEU A 30 -8.35 11.83 28.22
N PRO A 31 -8.57 10.75 27.45
CA PRO A 31 -7.56 9.85 26.86
C PRO A 31 -6.82 10.49 25.67
N ALA A 32 -5.53 10.16 25.54
CA ALA A 32 -4.67 10.67 24.46
C ALA A 32 -3.98 9.51 23.71
N LEU A 33 -3.84 9.65 22.38
CA LEU A 33 -3.16 8.68 21.51
C LEU A 33 -1.78 9.21 21.10
N PHE A 34 -0.74 8.67 21.72
CA PHE A 34 0.65 8.95 21.36
C PHE A 34 1.06 8.03 20.21
N CYS A 35 1.59 8.61 19.12
CA CYS A 35 2.21 7.82 18.07
C CYS A 35 3.57 8.37 17.72
N PHE A 36 4.44 7.45 17.31
CA PHE A 36 5.84 7.70 17.06
C PHE A 36 6.13 7.40 15.58
N PRO A 37 6.03 8.41 14.69
CA PRO A 37 6.33 8.30 13.25
C PRO A 37 7.66 7.59 12.94
N GLN A 38 8.67 7.81 13.78
CA GLN A 38 9.99 7.20 13.65
C GLN A 38 9.93 5.67 13.66
N ILE A 39 9.00 5.09 14.43
CA ILE A 39 8.81 3.62 14.44
C ILE A 39 8.35 3.14 13.07
N LEU A 40 7.45 3.87 12.38
CA LEU A 40 6.98 3.49 11.04
C LEU A 40 8.13 3.52 10.04
N GLN A 41 8.95 4.56 10.08
CA GLN A 41 10.12 4.71 9.21
C GLN A 41 11.15 3.60 9.47
N HIS A 42 11.46 3.31 10.72
CA HIS A 42 12.36 2.21 11.07
C HIS A 42 11.78 0.84 10.64
N ARG A 43 10.47 0.60 10.81
CA ARG A 43 9.84 -0.66 10.38
C ARG A 43 9.90 -0.85 8.86
N LEU A 44 9.68 0.23 8.10
CA LEU A 44 9.84 0.20 6.64
C LEU A 44 11.28 -0.14 6.24
N ARG A 45 12.27 0.56 6.81
CA ARG A 45 13.71 0.26 6.61
C ARG A 45 14.04 -1.18 6.96
N SER A 46 13.54 -1.69 8.09
CA SER A 46 13.77 -3.06 8.55
C SER A 46 13.26 -4.11 7.57
N ILE A 47 12.06 -3.93 7.00
CA ILE A 47 11.48 -4.86 6.04
C ILE A 47 12.28 -4.82 4.73
N ASN A 48 12.57 -3.63 4.20
CA ASN A 48 13.40 -3.47 3.01
C ASN A 48 14.79 -4.09 3.19
N ALA A 49 15.44 -3.89 4.34
CA ALA A 49 16.72 -4.49 4.66
C ALA A 49 16.65 -6.02 4.76
N ALA A 50 15.58 -6.58 5.31
CA ALA A 50 15.39 -8.03 5.39
C ALA A 50 15.28 -8.67 3.99
N PHE A 51 14.47 -8.08 3.11
CA PHE A 51 14.38 -8.55 1.72
C PHE A 51 15.67 -8.32 0.94
N LYS A 52 16.38 -7.22 1.18
CA LYS A 52 17.71 -6.99 0.58
C LYS A 52 18.70 -8.09 0.97
N ARG A 53 18.82 -8.41 2.27
CA ARG A 53 19.69 -9.50 2.74
C ARG A 53 19.32 -10.86 2.13
N ALA A 54 18.02 -11.18 2.05
CA ALA A 54 17.56 -12.42 1.44
C ALA A 54 17.90 -12.50 -0.05
N ARG A 55 17.74 -11.39 -0.78
CA ARG A 55 18.09 -11.29 -2.21
C ARG A 55 19.58 -11.49 -2.44
N GLU A 56 20.42 -10.82 -1.66
CA GLU A 56 21.88 -10.93 -1.74
C GLU A 56 22.34 -12.35 -1.39
N SER A 57 21.80 -12.94 -0.33
CA SER A 57 22.13 -14.31 0.09
C SER A 57 21.74 -15.38 -0.95
N PHE A 58 20.67 -15.15 -1.73
CA PHE A 58 20.21 -16.09 -2.75
C PHE A 58 20.75 -15.77 -4.16
N GLY A 59 21.36 -14.59 -4.36
CA GLY A 59 21.74 -14.10 -5.69
C GLY A 59 20.56 -13.67 -6.57
N TYR A 60 19.43 -13.26 -5.97
CA TYR A 60 18.24 -12.83 -6.72
C TYR A 60 18.42 -11.45 -7.35
N GLN A 61 18.31 -11.39 -8.69
CA GLN A 61 18.61 -10.18 -9.47
C GLN A 61 17.45 -9.16 -9.52
N GLY A 62 16.22 -9.58 -9.22
CA GLY A 62 15.06 -8.69 -9.24
C GLY A 62 15.08 -7.67 -8.09
N GLY A 63 14.41 -6.53 -8.28
CA GLY A 63 14.23 -5.50 -7.26
C GLY A 63 13.20 -5.87 -6.18
N TYR A 64 13.23 -5.16 -5.06
CA TYR A 64 12.20 -5.23 -4.02
C TYR A 64 11.91 -3.83 -3.50
N PHE A 65 10.63 -3.55 -3.27
CA PHE A 65 10.16 -2.43 -2.49
C PHE A 65 8.79 -2.78 -1.89
N LEU A 66 8.44 -2.15 -0.78
CA LEU A 66 7.16 -2.38 -0.13
C LEU A 66 6.04 -1.61 -0.83
N VAL A 67 4.83 -2.20 -0.92
CA VAL A 67 3.60 -1.47 -1.24
C VAL A 67 2.71 -1.47 -0.01
N TYR A 68 2.40 -0.29 0.53
CA TYR A 68 1.60 -0.13 1.74
C TYR A 68 0.10 -0.04 1.42
N PRO A 69 -0.71 -1.01 1.88
CA PRO A 69 -2.16 -0.98 1.68
C PRO A 69 -2.82 -0.02 2.67
N ILE A 70 -3.33 1.11 2.18
CA ILE A 70 -3.82 2.18 3.06
C ILE A 70 -5.07 1.77 3.84
N LYS A 71 -5.76 0.70 3.42
CA LYS A 71 -6.89 0.09 4.15
C LYS A 71 -6.59 -0.23 5.61
N VAL A 72 -5.31 -0.44 5.96
CA VAL A 72 -4.87 -0.76 7.32
C VAL A 72 -4.91 0.48 8.21
N ASN A 73 -4.50 1.64 7.70
CA ASN A 73 -4.59 2.91 8.40
C ASN A 73 -4.45 4.08 7.41
N GLN A 74 -5.56 4.77 7.15
CA GLN A 74 -5.65 5.87 6.18
C GLN A 74 -5.22 7.22 6.77
N HIS A 75 -4.81 7.30 8.05
CA HIS A 75 -4.44 8.58 8.64
C HIS A 75 -3.25 9.20 7.92
N ARG A 76 -3.39 10.48 7.54
CA ARG A 76 -2.35 11.32 6.94
C ARG A 76 -0.97 11.14 7.60
N ARG A 77 -0.92 11.16 8.94
CA ARG A 77 0.34 10.96 9.69
C ARG A 77 1.05 9.66 9.32
N VAL A 78 0.32 8.56 9.14
CA VAL A 78 0.91 7.26 8.77
C VAL A 78 1.44 7.29 7.35
N ILE A 79 0.61 7.74 6.40
CA ILE A 79 0.97 7.79 4.98
C ILE A 79 2.16 8.72 4.76
N GLU A 80 2.14 9.94 5.31
CA GLU A 80 3.25 10.89 5.20
C GLU A 80 4.53 10.38 5.86
N SER A 81 4.44 9.70 7.01
CA SER A 81 5.64 9.14 7.67
C SER A 81 6.31 8.08 6.79
N LEU A 82 5.52 7.27 6.09
CA LEU A 82 6.02 6.21 5.21
C LEU A 82 6.58 6.78 3.90
N VAL A 83 5.86 7.70 3.27
CA VAL A 83 6.30 8.37 2.02
C VAL A 83 7.57 9.20 2.24
N ASN A 84 7.70 9.86 3.38
CA ASN A 84 8.88 10.68 3.71
C ASN A 84 10.03 9.88 4.36
N SER A 85 9.97 8.55 4.36
CA SER A 85 11.01 7.70 4.99
C SER A 85 12.34 7.65 4.24
N GLY A 86 12.38 8.09 2.98
CA GLY A 86 13.54 7.94 2.08
C GLY A 86 13.70 6.55 1.46
N GLU A 87 12.90 5.58 1.89
CA GLU A 87 12.88 4.23 1.34
C GLU A 87 11.93 4.12 0.13
N PRO A 88 12.25 3.30 -0.90
CA PRO A 88 11.32 3.00 -1.97
C PRO A 88 10.02 2.40 -1.42
N LEU A 89 8.89 3.02 -1.77
CA LEU A 89 7.56 2.66 -1.30
C LEU A 89 6.51 2.91 -2.39
N GLY A 90 5.57 1.98 -2.53
CA GLY A 90 4.30 2.18 -3.24
C GLY A 90 3.11 2.24 -2.29
N LEU A 91 1.97 2.70 -2.80
CA LEU A 91 0.70 2.71 -2.06
C LEU A 91 -0.32 1.81 -2.75
N GLU A 92 -1.12 1.09 -1.98
CA GLU A 92 -2.24 0.28 -2.49
C GLU A 92 -3.57 0.86 -2.02
N ALA A 93 -4.50 0.99 -2.97
CA ALA A 93 -5.87 1.42 -2.75
C ALA A 93 -6.81 0.25 -3.08
N GLY A 94 -7.73 -0.07 -2.18
CA GLY A 94 -8.75 -1.10 -2.35
C GLY A 94 -10.13 -0.55 -2.72
N SER A 95 -10.27 0.76 -2.86
CA SER A 95 -11.53 1.43 -3.22
C SER A 95 -11.30 2.79 -3.89
N LYS A 96 -12.35 3.32 -4.52
CA LYS A 96 -12.33 4.66 -5.14
C LYS A 96 -11.95 5.77 -4.13
N ALA A 97 -12.50 5.73 -2.92
CA ALA A 97 -12.19 6.70 -1.87
C ALA A 97 -10.73 6.61 -1.42
N GLU A 98 -10.21 5.39 -1.32
CA GLU A 98 -8.79 5.16 -1.01
C GLU A 98 -7.88 5.66 -2.13
N LEU A 99 -8.24 5.44 -3.41
CA LEU A 99 -7.45 5.98 -4.52
C LEU A 99 -7.38 7.51 -4.47
N MET A 100 -8.49 8.18 -4.16
CA MET A 100 -8.49 9.64 -4.00
C MET A 100 -7.57 10.10 -2.87
N ALA A 101 -7.57 9.40 -1.74
CA ALA A 101 -6.64 9.68 -0.64
C ALA A 101 -5.18 9.44 -1.05
N VAL A 102 -4.90 8.35 -1.77
CA VAL A 102 -3.56 8.04 -2.29
C VAL A 102 -3.08 9.13 -3.25
N LEU A 103 -3.90 9.55 -4.22
CA LEU A 103 -3.55 10.61 -5.17
C LEU A 103 -3.33 11.96 -4.46
N ALA A 104 -4.13 12.27 -3.43
CA ALA A 104 -3.96 13.47 -2.63
C ALA A 104 -2.62 13.48 -1.85
N HIS A 105 -2.16 12.32 -1.37
CA HIS A 105 -0.89 12.21 -0.64
C HIS A 105 0.34 12.02 -1.53
N ALA A 106 0.19 11.39 -2.69
CA ALA A 106 1.29 11.20 -3.63
C ALA A 106 1.79 12.53 -4.22
N GLY A 107 0.91 13.54 -4.32
CA GLY A 107 1.28 14.90 -4.71
C GLY A 107 2.04 14.95 -6.05
N MET A 108 3.14 15.70 -6.09
CA MET A 108 4.03 15.79 -7.27
C MET A 108 5.05 14.64 -7.37
N THR A 109 5.14 13.78 -6.35
CA THR A 109 6.12 12.70 -6.34
C THR A 109 5.58 11.52 -7.13
N ARG A 110 6.26 11.19 -8.23
CA ARG A 110 5.93 10.02 -9.06
C ARG A 110 6.03 8.73 -8.23
N SER A 111 4.89 8.30 -7.73
CA SER A 111 4.73 7.14 -6.85
C SER A 111 4.18 5.93 -7.60
N VAL A 112 4.50 4.73 -7.12
CA VAL A 112 3.83 3.50 -7.56
C VAL A 112 2.51 3.38 -6.80
N ILE A 113 1.41 3.22 -7.53
CA ILE A 113 0.07 3.04 -6.99
C ILE A 113 -0.48 1.71 -7.50
N VAL A 114 -1.04 0.90 -6.62
CA VAL A 114 -1.70 -0.37 -6.99
C VAL A 114 -3.18 -0.25 -6.66
N CYS A 115 -4.03 -0.46 -7.65
CA CYS A 115 -5.48 -0.34 -7.53
C CYS A 115 -6.12 -1.72 -7.50
N ASN A 116 -6.61 -2.13 -6.33
CA ASN A 116 -7.39 -3.34 -6.09
C ASN A 116 -8.85 -3.00 -5.75
N GLY A 117 -9.65 -4.04 -5.53
CA GLY A 117 -11.04 -3.95 -5.11
C GLY A 117 -12.00 -3.89 -6.29
N TYR A 118 -13.27 -3.66 -5.98
CA TYR A 118 -14.32 -3.49 -6.99
C TYR A 118 -14.14 -2.16 -7.72
N LYS A 119 -14.09 -2.20 -9.06
CA LYS A 119 -13.82 -1.04 -9.91
C LYS A 119 -15.05 -0.71 -10.76
N ASP A 120 -15.67 0.43 -10.46
CA ASP A 120 -16.64 1.07 -11.34
C ASP A 120 -15.91 1.91 -12.41
N ARG A 121 -16.66 2.44 -13.38
CA ARG A 121 -16.11 3.26 -14.47
C ARG A 121 -15.38 4.51 -13.93
N GLU A 122 -15.86 5.09 -12.84
CA GLU A 122 -15.25 6.28 -12.24
C GLU A 122 -13.90 5.95 -11.58
N TYR A 123 -13.80 4.86 -10.83
CA TYR A 123 -12.53 4.41 -10.24
C TYR A 123 -11.51 4.13 -11.35
N ILE A 124 -11.89 3.43 -12.42
CA ILE A 124 -11.00 3.18 -13.57
C ILE A 124 -10.49 4.49 -14.16
N ARG A 125 -11.40 5.45 -14.42
CA ARG A 125 -11.02 6.78 -14.95
C ARG A 125 -10.04 7.51 -14.05
N LEU A 126 -10.30 7.53 -12.73
CA LEU A 126 -9.39 8.16 -11.77
C LEU A 126 -8.00 7.51 -11.77
N ALA A 127 -7.93 6.19 -11.88
CA ALA A 127 -6.66 5.48 -11.95
C ALA A 127 -5.87 5.82 -13.23
N LEU A 128 -6.56 5.87 -14.39
CA LEU A 128 -5.96 6.24 -15.67
C LEU A 128 -5.51 7.72 -15.69
N ILE A 129 -6.28 8.61 -15.05
CA ILE A 129 -5.88 9.99 -14.84
C ILE A 129 -4.61 10.04 -13.98
N GLY A 130 -4.51 9.22 -12.93
CA GLY A 130 -3.30 9.09 -12.13
C GLY A 130 -2.07 8.68 -12.95
N GLU A 131 -2.20 7.71 -13.86
CA GLU A 131 -1.12 7.34 -14.80
C GLU A 131 -0.77 8.53 -15.71
N LYS A 132 -1.77 9.25 -16.23
CA LYS A 132 -1.58 10.43 -17.09
C LYS A 132 -0.88 11.59 -16.37
N LEU A 133 -1.06 11.72 -15.06
CA LEU A 133 -0.36 12.68 -14.20
C LEU A 133 1.11 12.26 -13.91
N GLY A 134 1.53 11.08 -14.35
CA GLY A 134 2.90 10.60 -14.27
C GLY A 134 3.19 9.64 -13.11
N HIS A 135 2.17 9.24 -12.35
CA HIS A 135 2.31 8.11 -11.42
C HIS A 135 2.42 6.79 -12.20
N LYS A 136 2.93 5.75 -11.56
CA LYS A 136 2.89 4.38 -12.09
C LYS A 136 1.73 3.64 -11.44
N VAL A 137 0.55 3.71 -12.06
CA VAL A 137 -0.71 3.18 -11.54
C VAL A 137 -1.00 1.81 -12.16
N TYR A 138 -0.88 0.77 -11.36
CA TYR A 138 -1.23 -0.60 -11.74
C TYR A 138 -2.71 -0.85 -11.44
N LEU A 139 -3.52 -0.97 -12.50
CA LEU A 139 -4.91 -1.44 -12.41
C LEU A 139 -4.93 -2.96 -12.36
N VAL A 140 -5.16 -3.54 -11.18
CA VAL A 140 -5.18 -5.00 -11.01
C VAL A 140 -6.54 -5.55 -11.43
N ILE A 141 -6.59 -6.30 -12.52
CA ILE A 141 -7.80 -6.98 -12.98
C ILE A 141 -8.14 -8.12 -12.01
N GLU A 142 -9.27 -7.98 -11.33
CA GLU A 142 -9.79 -8.96 -10.37
C GLU A 142 -11.06 -9.67 -10.85
N LYS A 143 -11.72 -9.12 -11.88
CA LYS A 143 -12.87 -9.72 -12.57
C LYS A 143 -12.75 -9.52 -14.08
N MET A 144 -13.15 -10.52 -14.86
CA MET A 144 -13.09 -10.42 -16.33
C MET A 144 -13.91 -9.27 -16.90
N SER A 145 -14.99 -8.86 -16.24
CA SER A 145 -15.80 -7.72 -16.70
C SER A 145 -15.04 -6.38 -16.62
N GLU A 146 -13.98 -6.29 -15.82
CA GLU A 146 -13.22 -5.05 -15.64
C GLU A 146 -12.39 -4.71 -16.88
N ILE A 147 -11.86 -5.69 -17.63
CA ILE A 147 -10.95 -5.41 -18.73
C ILE A 147 -11.59 -4.56 -19.83
N ASN A 148 -12.83 -4.89 -20.22
CA ASN A 148 -13.54 -4.13 -21.25
C ASN A 148 -13.73 -2.67 -20.82
N LEU A 149 -14.11 -2.43 -19.57
CA LEU A 149 -14.24 -1.08 -19.03
C LEU A 149 -12.91 -0.32 -18.99
N VAL A 150 -11.81 -1.01 -18.66
CA VAL A 150 -10.48 -0.40 -18.65
C VAL A 150 -10.04 -0.01 -20.06
N LEU A 151 -10.21 -0.88 -21.05
CA LEU A 151 -9.86 -0.60 -22.44
C LEU A 151 -10.67 0.56 -23.02
N GLU A 152 -11.99 0.56 -22.82
CA GLU A 152 -12.87 1.66 -23.27
C GLU A 152 -12.46 3.02 -22.67
N GLU A 153 -12.18 3.07 -21.37
CA GLU A 153 -11.79 4.32 -20.71
C GLU A 153 -10.36 4.74 -21.03
N ALA A 154 -9.46 3.78 -21.26
CA ALA A 154 -8.09 4.04 -21.71
C ALA A 154 -8.07 4.69 -23.10
N GLU A 155 -8.87 4.19 -24.04
CA GLU A 155 -9.05 4.79 -25.36
C GLU A 155 -9.64 6.19 -25.26
N ARG A 156 -10.72 6.37 -24.49
CA ARG A 156 -11.36 7.68 -24.27
C ARG A 156 -10.42 8.73 -23.69
N LEU A 157 -9.54 8.33 -22.78
CA LEU A 157 -8.58 9.23 -22.13
C LEU A 157 -7.25 9.36 -22.89
N ASN A 158 -7.06 8.55 -23.93
CA ASN A 158 -5.81 8.37 -24.67
C ASN A 158 -4.62 8.11 -23.71
N VAL A 159 -4.75 7.07 -22.89
CA VAL A 159 -3.75 6.62 -21.92
C VAL A 159 -3.45 5.16 -22.16
N ILE A 160 -2.16 4.78 -22.18
CA ILE A 160 -1.76 3.37 -22.22
C ILE A 160 -1.92 2.81 -20.81
N PRO A 161 -2.88 1.89 -20.56
CA PRO A 161 -3.16 1.41 -19.23
C PRO A 161 -2.06 0.45 -18.76
N ARG A 162 -1.64 0.58 -17.51
CA ARG A 162 -0.73 -0.37 -16.86
C ARG A 162 -1.55 -1.37 -16.05
N LEU A 163 -1.57 -2.60 -16.53
CA LEU A 163 -2.41 -3.66 -15.97
C LEU A 163 -1.61 -4.60 -15.07
N GLY A 164 -2.25 -5.05 -14.00
CA GLY A 164 -1.87 -6.23 -13.24
C GLY A 164 -2.99 -7.26 -13.32
N VAL A 165 -2.71 -8.51 -12.97
CA VAL A 165 -3.73 -9.57 -12.89
C VAL A 165 -3.67 -10.24 -11.52
N ARG A 166 -4.83 -10.39 -10.89
CA ARG A 166 -4.96 -11.21 -9.69
C ARG A 166 -5.41 -12.61 -10.09
N ALA A 167 -4.50 -13.58 -10.08
CA ALA A 167 -4.86 -14.97 -10.31
C ALA A 167 -5.48 -15.61 -9.05
N ARG A 168 -6.48 -16.49 -9.22
CA ARG A 168 -6.94 -17.39 -8.15
C ARG A 168 -5.95 -18.55 -8.04
N LEU A 169 -5.51 -18.81 -6.82
CA LEU A 169 -4.65 -19.94 -6.52
C LEU A 169 -5.50 -21.17 -6.16
N ALA A 170 -5.10 -22.34 -6.63
CA ALA A 170 -5.71 -23.62 -6.25
C ALA A 170 -5.30 -24.05 -4.82
N SER A 171 -4.10 -23.63 -4.38
CA SER A 171 -3.65 -23.82 -3.00
C SER A 171 -4.43 -22.92 -2.05
N GLN A 172 -5.10 -23.50 -1.04
CA GLN A 172 -5.63 -22.72 0.08
C GLN A 172 -4.49 -22.37 1.04
N GLY A 173 -4.38 -21.09 1.41
CA GLY A 173 -3.51 -20.68 2.51
C GLY A 173 -4.08 -21.15 3.86
N SER A 174 -3.22 -21.44 4.82
CA SER A 174 -3.61 -21.68 6.21
C SER A 174 -3.81 -20.36 6.98
N GLY A 175 -4.71 -20.33 7.97
CA GLY A 175 -4.91 -19.20 8.89
C GLY A 175 -6.10 -18.27 8.58
N LYS A 176 -6.18 -17.12 9.28
CA LYS A 176 -7.34 -16.20 9.26
C LYS A 176 -7.67 -15.58 7.88
N TRP A 177 -6.80 -15.76 6.89
CA TRP A 177 -6.95 -15.24 5.52
C TRP A 177 -7.33 -16.31 4.49
N GLN A 178 -7.63 -17.53 4.93
CA GLN A 178 -7.99 -18.68 4.08
C GLN A 178 -9.16 -18.39 3.12
N SER A 179 -10.12 -17.54 3.48
CA SER A 179 -11.26 -17.19 2.62
C SER A 179 -10.90 -16.26 1.45
N SER A 180 -9.72 -15.64 1.47
CA SER A 180 -9.24 -14.71 0.44
C SER A 180 -8.34 -15.38 -0.62
N GLY A 181 -7.87 -16.60 -0.36
CA GLY A 181 -7.07 -17.43 -1.27
C GLY A 181 -7.71 -18.80 -1.44
N GLY A 182 -8.27 -19.07 -2.62
CA GLY A 182 -8.91 -20.33 -2.95
C GLY A 182 -10.09 -20.14 -3.92
N GLU A 183 -10.68 -21.26 -4.34
CA GLU A 183 -11.72 -21.32 -5.36
C GLU A 183 -12.98 -20.48 -5.03
N LYS A 184 -13.29 -20.32 -3.73
CA LYS A 184 -14.41 -19.52 -3.21
C LYS A 184 -14.10 -18.02 -3.03
N SER A 185 -12.93 -17.54 -3.45
CA SER A 185 -12.57 -16.13 -3.31
C SER A 185 -13.47 -15.24 -4.17
N LYS A 186 -13.89 -14.09 -3.61
CA LYS A 186 -14.71 -13.08 -4.31
C LYS A 186 -13.94 -12.37 -5.45
N PHE A 187 -12.61 -12.41 -5.41
CA PHE A 187 -11.73 -11.69 -6.32
C PHE A 187 -10.69 -12.61 -6.95
N GLY A 188 -10.26 -12.24 -8.14
CA GLY A 188 -9.25 -12.93 -8.93
C GLY A 188 -9.85 -13.74 -10.08
N LEU A 189 -8.99 -14.02 -11.05
CA LEU A 189 -9.31 -14.75 -12.27
C LEU A 189 -8.90 -16.23 -12.16
N ALA A 190 -9.76 -17.13 -12.63
CA ALA A 190 -9.39 -18.52 -12.83
C ALA A 190 -8.32 -18.66 -13.93
N ALA A 191 -7.59 -19.77 -13.98
CA ALA A 191 -6.53 -19.99 -14.98
C ALA A 191 -7.03 -19.75 -16.43
N VAL A 192 -8.21 -20.27 -16.78
CA VAL A 192 -8.83 -20.06 -18.09
C VAL A 192 -9.14 -18.58 -18.36
N GLN A 193 -9.51 -17.81 -17.34
CA GLN A 193 -9.77 -16.38 -17.47
C GLN A 193 -8.47 -15.60 -17.67
N VAL A 194 -7.38 -16.00 -17.00
CA VAL A 194 -6.05 -15.41 -17.22
C VAL A 194 -5.58 -15.66 -18.65
N LEU A 195 -5.71 -16.88 -19.17
CA LEU A 195 -5.36 -17.21 -20.56
C LEU A 195 -6.20 -16.45 -21.60
N LYS A 196 -7.42 -16.02 -21.25
CA LYS A 196 -8.25 -15.18 -22.12
C LYS A 196 -7.89 -13.70 -22.05
N LEU A 197 -7.19 -13.28 -20.99
CA LEU A 197 -6.79 -11.89 -20.76
C LEU A 197 -5.47 -11.55 -21.48
N VAL A 198 -4.56 -12.52 -21.56
CA VAL A 198 -3.24 -12.44 -22.24
C VAL A 198 -3.40 -12.79 -23.71
#